data_AF-A0A844MU44-F1
#
_entry.id   AF-A0A844MU44-F1
#
_cell.length_a   1.000
_cell.length_b   1.000
_cell.length_c   1.000
_cell.angle_alpha   90.00
_cell.angle_beta   90.00
_cell.angle_gamma   90.00
#
_symmetry.space_group_name_H-M   'P 1'
#
loop_
_entity.id
_entity.type
_entity.pdbx_description
1 polymer ?
#
loop_
_entity_poly.entity_id
_entity_poly.type
_entity_poly.pdbx_seq_one_letter_code
_entity_poly.pdbx_strand_id
1 'polypeptide(L)'
;MKFQIITIIEVTSEKRTFTVVVLVGEKQHKFTMKVESVRVANQEIQVTNGDDSFSEFFRFNQIGANGICKLVAQVYNHEFVELPAYIGDWSLD
;
A
#
# COMPACT_ATOMS: atom_id res chain seq x y z
N MET A 1 -13.67 -18.21 -0.03
CA MET A 1 -13.48 -17.76 1.38
C MET A 1 -13.01 -16.30 1.35
N LYS A 2 -13.53 -15.45 2.23
CA LYS A 2 -13.16 -14.01 2.29
C LYS A 2 -12.24 -13.73 3.47
N PHE A 3 -11.17 -12.98 3.24
CA PHE A 3 -10.24 -12.56 4.29
C PHE A 3 -10.16 -11.05 4.36
N GLN A 4 -10.22 -10.50 5.57
CA GLN A 4 -10.00 -9.06 5.75
C GLN A 4 -8.54 -8.71 5.49
N ILE A 5 -8.32 -7.55 4.88
CA ILE A 5 -7.00 -7.01 4.65
C ILE A 5 -6.77 -5.88 5.66
N ILE A 6 -5.91 -6.15 6.66
CA ILE A 6 -5.56 -5.19 7.73
C ILE A 6 -4.14 -4.68 7.48
N THR A 7 -3.96 -3.37 7.51
CA THR A 7 -2.71 -2.72 7.08
C THR A 7 -2.08 -1.91 8.22
N ILE A 8 -0.77 -2.09 8.40
CA ILE A 8 0.08 -1.25 9.25
C ILE A 8 1.15 -0.62 8.36
N ILE A 9 1.41 0.68 8.56
CA ILE A 9 2.44 1.42 7.82
C ILE A 9 3.53 1.84 8.80
N GLU A 10 4.76 1.41 8.53
CA GLU A 10 5.96 1.78 9.26
C GLU A 10 6.79 2.74 8.42
N VAL A 11 7.12 3.89 8.98
CA VAL A 11 8.01 4.86 8.34
C VAL A 11 9.44 4.34 8.46
N THR A 12 10.17 4.29 7.35
CA THR A 12 11.57 3.88 7.34
C THR A 12 12.51 5.07 7.53
N SER A 13 13.79 4.81 7.81
CA SER A 13 14.82 5.87 7.83
C SER A 13 15.11 6.42 6.44
N GLU A 14 14.74 5.70 5.37
CA GLU A 14 14.87 6.15 4.00
C GLU A 14 13.70 7.07 3.62
N LYS A 15 14.02 8.24 3.08
CA LYS A 15 13.00 9.21 2.66
C LYS A 15 12.09 8.60 1.61
N ARG A 16 10.78 8.80 1.80
CA ARG A 16 9.71 8.39 0.89
C ARG A 16 9.55 6.87 0.74
N THR A 17 10.23 6.09 1.58
CA THR A 17 10.10 4.64 1.64
C THR A 17 9.31 4.25 2.88
N PHE A 18 8.35 3.37 2.70
CA PHE A 18 7.45 2.87 3.73
C PHE A 18 7.46 1.36 3.73
N THR A 19 7.48 0.78 4.92
CA THR A 19 7.19 -0.63 5.09
C THR A 19 5.69 -0.77 5.32
N VAL A 20 5.04 -1.62 4.54
CA VAL A 20 3.63 -1.94 4.72
C VAL A 20 3.49 -3.40 5.12
N VAL A 21 2.83 -3.61 6.25
CA VAL A 21 2.47 -4.94 6.75
C VAL A 21 1.00 -5.16 6.48
N VAL A 22 0.69 -6.23 5.76
CA VAL A 22 -0.66 -6.64 5.39
C VAL A 22 -0.97 -7.98 6.04
N LEU A 23 -2.06 -8.04 6.80
CA LEU A 23 -2.60 -9.28 7.33
C LEU A 23 -3.78 -9.73 6.46
N VAL A 24 -3.70 -10.94 5.91
CA VAL A 24 -4.77 -11.60 5.15
C VAL A 24 -5.10 -12.93 5.84
N GLY A 25 -6.22 -12.96 6.56
CA GLY A 25 -6.52 -14.07 7.46
C GLY A 25 -5.50 -14.13 8.59
N GLU A 26 -4.80 -15.26 8.72
CA GLU A 26 -3.72 -15.43 9.72
C GLU A 26 -2.31 -15.18 9.14
N LYS A 27 -2.21 -14.88 7.84
CA LYS A 27 -0.92 -14.70 7.17
C LYS A 27 -0.53 -13.23 7.11
N GLN A 28 0.69 -12.95 7.53
CA GLN A 28 1.31 -11.64 7.43
C GLN A 28 2.20 -11.57 6.19
N HIS A 29 2.04 -10.47 5.44
CA HIS A 29 2.84 -10.13 4.27
C HIS A 29 3.48 -8.76 4.51
N LYS A 30 4.74 -8.60 4.10
CA LYS A 30 5.49 -7.35 4.25
C LYS A 30 5.93 -6.87 2.88
N PHE A 31 5.66 -5.61 2.60
CA PHE A 31 5.95 -4.96 1.33
C PHE A 31 6.72 -3.68 1.56
N THR A 32 7.57 -3.33 0.59
CA THR A 32 8.22 -2.02 0.51
C THR A 32 7.45 -1.15 -0.47
N MET A 33 7.02 0.02 -0.01
CA MET A 33 6.30 1.01 -0.81
C MET A 33 7.16 2.26 -0.92
N LYS A 34 7.17 2.88 -2.10
CA LYS A 34 7.91 4.12 -2.36
C LYS A 34 7.01 5.18 -2.98
N VAL A 35 7.15 6.41 -2.51
CA VAL A 35 6.47 7.57 -3.09
C VAL A 35 7.47 8.39 -3.90
N GLU A 36 7.14 8.67 -5.15
CA GLU A 36 7.97 9.42 -6.07
C GLU A 36 7.16 10.50 -6.77
N SER A 37 7.85 11.52 -7.29
CA SER A 37 7.26 12.50 -8.19
C SER A 37 7.76 12.24 -9.60
N VAL A 38 6.84 12.04 -10.54
CA VAL A 38 7.16 11.86 -11.96
C VAL A 38 6.61 13.02 -12.76
N ARG A 39 7.33 13.42 -13.81
CA ARG A 39 6.87 14.47 -14.71
C ARG A 39 6.12 13.84 -15.88
N VAL A 40 4.84 14.18 -16.03
CA VAL A 40 4.02 13.79 -17.18
C VAL A 40 3.62 15.07 -17.92
N ALA A 41 4.15 15.22 -19.15
CA ALA A 41 4.09 16.46 -19.92
C ALA A 41 4.58 17.67 -19.10
N ASN A 42 3.68 18.61 -18.78
CA ASN A 42 3.97 19.82 -18.01
C ASN A 42 3.48 19.77 -16.55
N GLN A 43 3.15 18.58 -16.04
CA GLN A 43 2.68 18.40 -14.67
C GLN A 43 3.58 17.43 -13.91
N GLU A 44 3.83 17.74 -12.64
CA GLU A 44 4.47 16.82 -11.69
C GLU A 44 3.36 16.05 -10.96
N ILE A 45 3.44 14.72 -11.01
CA ILE A 45 2.44 13.80 -10.47
C ILE A 45 3.12 12.94 -9.41
N GLN A 46 2.50 12.86 -8.23
CA GLN A 46 2.91 11.91 -7.20
C GLN A 46 2.46 10.50 -7.57
N VAL A 47 3.36 9.53 -7.47
CA VAL A 47 3.10 8.12 -7.71
C VAL A 47 3.55 7.32 -6.49
N THR A 48 2.71 6.36 -6.09
CA THR A 48 3.01 5.41 -5.03
C THR A 48 3.17 4.03 -5.65
N ASN A 49 4.35 3.44 -5.51
CA ASN A 49 4.72 2.16 -6.09
C ASN A 49 5.00 1.14 -4.98
N GLY A 50 4.63 -0.12 -5.21
CA GLY A 50 5.08 -1.25 -4.40
C GLY A 50 6.23 -1.99 -5.07
N ASP A 51 6.95 -2.78 -4.29
CA ASP A 51 7.97 -3.70 -4.80
C ASP A 51 7.37 -4.85 -5.66
N ASP A 52 8.24 -5.68 -6.21
CA ASP A 52 7.84 -6.81 -7.05
C ASP A 52 6.94 -7.81 -6.29
N SER A 53 7.19 -7.96 -4.98
CA SER A 53 6.42 -8.88 -4.13
C SER A 53 4.99 -8.37 -3.89
N PHE A 54 4.83 -7.05 -3.74
CA PHE A 54 3.53 -6.40 -3.69
C PHE A 54 2.77 -6.60 -5.00
N SER A 55 3.45 -6.35 -6.12
CA SER A 55 2.85 -6.45 -7.45
C SER A 55 2.39 -7.87 -7.77
N GLU A 56 3.19 -8.88 -7.43
CA GLU A 56 2.81 -10.29 -7.63
C GLU A 56 1.69 -10.70 -6.67
N PHE A 57 1.75 -10.28 -5.40
CA PHE A 57 0.70 -10.60 -4.43
C PHE A 57 -0.64 -10.02 -4.89
N PHE A 58 -0.70 -8.73 -5.19
CA PHE A 58 -1.93 -8.03 -5.57
C PHE A 58 -2.28 -8.10 -7.07
N ARG A 59 -1.60 -8.94 -7.87
CA ARG A 59 -1.79 -9.03 -9.32
C ARG A 59 -3.26 -9.12 -9.75
N PHE A 60 -4.06 -9.87 -8.99
CA PHE A 60 -5.49 -10.08 -9.25
C PHE A 60 -6.42 -9.33 -8.29
N ASN A 61 -5.88 -8.54 -7.35
CA ASN A 61 -6.66 -7.75 -6.39
C ASN A 61 -6.23 -6.27 -6.44
N GLN A 62 -6.51 -5.63 -7.58
CA GLN A 62 -6.15 -4.23 -7.82
C GLN A 62 -6.88 -3.25 -6.89
N ILE A 63 -8.05 -3.64 -6.35
CA ILE A 63 -8.79 -2.84 -5.38
C ILE A 63 -8.00 -2.75 -4.06
N GLY A 64 -7.54 -3.89 -3.54
CA GLY A 64 -6.68 -3.93 -2.35
C GLY A 64 -5.36 -3.19 -2.57
N ALA A 65 -4.73 -3.39 -3.73
CA ALA A 65 -3.49 -2.70 -4.10
C ALA A 65 -3.66 -1.17 -4.06
N ASN A 66 -4.72 -0.66 -4.71
CA ASN A 66 -5.03 0.77 -4.76
C ASN A 66 -5.36 1.33 -3.36
N GLY A 67 -6.05 0.55 -2.52
CA GLY A 67 -6.31 0.91 -1.12
C GLY A 67 -5.02 1.17 -0.34
N ILE A 68 -4.03 0.27 -0.47
CA ILE A 68 -2.72 0.43 0.17
C ILE A 68 -1.98 1.65 -0.38
N CYS A 69 -1.93 1.81 -1.71
CA CYS A 69 -1.26 2.94 -2.32
C CYS A 69 -1.83 4.29 -1.84
N LYS A 70 -3.16 4.38 -1.70
CA LYS A 70 -3.81 5.56 -1.12
C LYS A 70 -3.40 5.78 0.32
N LEU A 71 -3.45 4.78 1.20
CA LEU A 71 -3.04 4.93 2.59
C LEU A 71 -1.59 5.42 2.71
N VAL A 72 -0.67 4.85 1.93
CA VAL A 72 0.74 5.28 1.90
C VAL A 72 0.86 6.73 1.43
N ALA A 73 0.11 7.11 0.39
CA ALA A 73 0.09 8.50 -0.09
C ALA A 73 -0.44 9.48 0.99
N GLN A 74 -1.47 9.09 1.73
CA GLN A 74 -2.00 9.89 2.84
C GLN A 74 -0.98 10.08 3.96
N VAL A 75 -0.33 8.99 4.39
CA VAL A 75 0.76 9.07 5.39
C VAL A 75 1.90 9.96 4.89
N TYR A 76 2.31 9.82 3.63
CA TYR A 76 3.34 10.66 3.02
C TYR A 76 2.95 12.15 2.99
N ASN A 77 1.68 12.45 2.74
CA ASN A 77 1.13 13.81 2.71
C ASN A 77 0.79 14.37 4.09
N HIS A 78 1.18 13.69 5.18
CA HIS A 78 0.89 14.08 6.57
C HIS A 78 -0.62 14.17 6.87
N GLU A 79 -1.44 13.42 6.14
CA GLU A 79 -2.85 13.27 6.45
C GLU A 79 -3.03 12.31 7.64
N PHE A 80 -4.12 12.50 8.40
CA PHE A 80 -4.46 11.59 9.48
C PHE A 80 -4.91 10.24 8.93
N VAL A 81 -4.31 9.15 9.41
CA VAL A 81 -4.66 7.77 9.06
C VAL A 81 -4.77 6.96 10.35
N GLU A 82 -5.94 6.37 10.59
CA GLU A 82 -6.13 5.43 11.70
C GLU A 82 -5.54 4.07 11.31
N LEU A 83 -4.59 3.59 12.12
CA LEU A 83 -3.93 2.30 11.93
C LEU A 83 -4.16 1.39 13.16
N PRO A 84 -4.36 0.08 12.95
CA PRO A 84 -4.33 -0.61 11.67
C PRO A 84 -5.61 -0.35 10.83
N ALA A 85 -5.44 -0.20 9.51
CA ALA A 85 -6.53 0.15 8.60
C ALA A 85 -7.11 -1.08 7.88
N TYR A 86 -8.44 -1.18 7.84
CA TYR A 86 -9.14 -2.14 6.99
C TYR A 86 -9.30 -1.59 5.58
N ILE A 87 -8.83 -2.33 4.57
CA ILE A 87 -8.84 -1.86 3.16
C ILE A 87 -9.70 -2.70 2.22
N GLY A 88 -10.42 -3.69 2.75
CA GLY A 88 -11.33 -4.53 1.99
C GLY A 88 -11.15 -6.02 2.25
N ASP A 89 -11.88 -6.80 1.46
CA ASP A 89 -11.86 -8.26 1.49
C ASP A 89 -10.98 -8.83 0.37
N TRP A 90 -10.34 -9.95 0.66
CA TRP A 90 -9.67 -10.82 -0.29
C TRP A 90 -10.54 -12.05 -0.54
N SER A 91 -11.06 -12.25 -1.76
CA SER A 91 -11.71 -13.49 -2.16
C SER A 91 -10.72 -14.41 -2.88
N LEU A 92 -10.64 -15.66 -2.41
CA LEU A 92 -10.18 -16.76 -3.25
C LEU A 92 -11.42 -17.30 -3.96
N ASP A 93 -11.51 -17.05 -5.26
CA ASP A 93 -12.46 -17.71 -6.16
C ASP A 93 -11.94 -19.11 -6.52
#